data_AF-A0A0L0VQF8-F1
#
_entry.id   AF-A0A0L0VQF8-F1
#
_cell.length_a   1.000
_cell.length_b   1.000
_cell.length_c   1.000
_cell.angle_alpha   90.00
_cell.angle_beta   90.00
_cell.angle_gamma   90.00
#
_symmetry.space_group_name_H-M   'P 1'
#
loop_
_entity.id
_entity.type
_entity.pdbx_description
1 polymer ?
#
loop_
_entity_poly.entity_id
_entity_poly.type
_entity_poly.pdbx_seq_one_letter_code
_entity_poly.pdbx_strand_id
1 'polypeptide(L)'
;MKHKPDTSNTEVVANAYRRLCQMPNERAVDFYNRFCLWQLDAKAYDYSHHEQTGFVKRLEPHLRQRVQTAISTAVNLGHPMNFEQIAMCAIDDDCRHQNYRGMNGVSCAPPQASTSAYQSGSSGVQRTHGSGNQAGKKKADYSVRNCYNCGEGGHISARCTKPKSDRQLKYETNVAAASTNSLNA
;
A
#
# COMPACT_ATOMS: atom_id res chain seq x y z
N MET A 1 -22.07 -43.80 15.81
CA MET A 1 -22.46 -42.47 16.30
C MET A 1 -22.03 -41.46 15.24
N LYS A 2 -22.97 -40.77 14.59
CA LYS A 2 -22.62 -39.72 13.63
C LYS A 2 -22.10 -38.54 14.45
N HIS A 3 -20.80 -38.22 14.37
CA HIS A 3 -20.26 -37.00 14.96
C HIS A 3 -21.09 -35.84 14.42
N LYS A 4 -21.90 -35.20 15.28
CA LYS A 4 -22.46 -33.89 14.95
C LYS A 4 -21.25 -32.97 14.76
N PRO A 5 -21.14 -32.22 13.64
CA PRO A 5 -20.11 -31.20 13.54
C PRO A 5 -20.24 -30.32 14.79
N ASP A 6 -19.11 -30.03 15.42
CA ASP A 6 -19.03 -29.36 16.71
C ASP A 6 -19.62 -27.95 16.58
N THR A 7 -20.93 -27.84 16.83
CA THR A 7 -21.73 -26.63 16.60
C THR A 7 -21.19 -25.45 17.38
N SER A 8 -20.49 -25.71 18.48
CA SER A 8 -19.83 -24.69 19.30
C SER A 8 -18.73 -23.96 18.52
N ASN A 9 -17.90 -24.69 17.76
CA ASN A 9 -16.77 -24.08 17.04
C ASN A 9 -17.23 -23.27 15.83
N THR A 10 -18.24 -23.75 15.10
CA THR A 10 -18.88 -22.96 14.02
C THR A 10 -19.50 -21.67 14.55
N GLU A 11 -20.09 -21.71 15.76
CA GLU A 11 -20.66 -20.53 16.41
C GLU A 11 -19.59 -19.51 16.83
N VAL A 12 -18.41 -19.97 17.26
CA VAL A 12 -17.24 -19.11 17.53
C VAL A 12 -16.82 -18.34 16.26
N VAL A 13 -16.69 -19.03 15.12
CA VAL A 13 -16.36 -18.39 13.83
C VAL A 13 -17.41 -17.37 13.42
N ALA A 14 -18.70 -17.72 13.56
CA ALA A 14 -19.80 -16.82 13.23
C ALA A 14 -19.81 -15.58 14.14
N ASN A 15 -19.55 -15.74 15.43
CA ASN A 15 -19.43 -14.64 16.38
C ASN A 15 -18.24 -13.73 16.06
N ALA A 16 -17.08 -14.30 15.73
CA ALA A 16 -15.92 -13.54 15.26
C ALA A 16 -16.28 -12.75 13.99
N TYR A 17 -16.98 -13.36 13.04
CA TYR A 17 -17.40 -12.70 11.81
C TYR A 17 -18.33 -11.51 12.04
N ARG A 18 -19.28 -11.61 12.99
CA ARG A 18 -20.21 -10.50 13.33
C ARG A 18 -19.46 -9.28 13.88
N ARG A 19 -18.35 -9.51 14.59
CA ARG A 19 -17.53 -8.46 15.22
C ARG A 19 -16.40 -7.95 14.33
N LEU A 20 -16.10 -8.68 13.26
CA LEU A 20 -15.06 -8.34 12.31
C LEU A 20 -15.50 -7.14 11.47
N CYS A 21 -15.11 -5.95 11.87
CA CYS A 21 -15.22 -4.73 11.08
C CYS A 21 -13.86 -4.02 11.11
N GLN A 22 -13.60 -3.21 10.08
CA GLN A 22 -12.50 -2.25 10.11
C GLN A 22 -12.73 -1.28 11.27
N MET A 23 -11.73 -1.11 12.11
CA MET A 23 -11.80 -0.25 13.29
C MET A 23 -11.52 1.21 12.92
N PRO A 24 -12.00 2.18 13.72
CA PRO A 24 -11.61 3.58 13.56
C PRO A 24 -10.08 3.73 13.70
N ASN A 25 -9.44 4.32 12.69
CA ASN A 25 -7.98 4.46 12.56
C ASN A 25 -7.19 3.16 12.28
N GLU A 26 -7.86 2.06 11.97
CA GLU A 26 -7.19 0.87 11.43
C GLU A 26 -6.95 1.02 9.93
N ARG A 27 -5.73 0.75 9.48
CA ARG A 27 -5.42 0.74 8.05
C ARG A 27 -6.14 -0.41 7.37
N ALA A 28 -6.61 -0.20 6.15
CA ALA A 28 -7.32 -1.21 5.38
C ALA A 28 -6.49 -2.48 5.17
N VAL A 29 -5.15 -2.36 5.11
CA VAL A 29 -4.23 -3.51 5.03
C VAL A 29 -4.28 -4.39 6.29
N ASP A 30 -4.38 -3.78 7.47
CA ASP A 30 -4.44 -4.50 8.75
C ASP A 30 -5.79 -5.22 8.89
N PHE A 31 -6.87 -4.53 8.50
CA PHE A 31 -8.19 -5.14 8.42
C PHE A 31 -8.24 -6.30 7.41
N TYR A 32 -7.63 -6.15 6.23
CA TYR A 32 -7.54 -7.21 5.22
C TYR A 32 -6.82 -8.45 5.77
N ASN A 33 -5.70 -8.27 6.46
CA ASN A 33 -4.99 -9.38 7.10
C ASN A 33 -5.87 -10.12 8.13
N ARG A 34 -6.58 -9.38 8.99
CA ARG A 34 -7.53 -9.97 9.95
C ARG A 34 -8.66 -10.71 9.25
N PHE A 35 -9.16 -10.17 8.13
CA PHE A 35 -10.19 -10.82 7.33
C PHE A 35 -9.68 -12.13 6.71
N CYS A 36 -8.47 -12.15 6.15
CA CYS A 36 -7.86 -13.37 5.62
C CYS A 36 -7.62 -14.42 6.71
N LEU A 37 -7.16 -14.02 7.89
CA LEU A 37 -7.01 -14.93 9.03
C LEU A 37 -8.37 -15.55 9.41
N TRP A 38 -9.42 -14.73 9.50
CA TRP A 38 -10.77 -15.24 9.76
C TRP A 38 -11.28 -16.15 8.64
N GLN A 39 -10.94 -15.90 7.37
CA GLN A 39 -11.29 -16.80 6.25
C GLN A 39 -10.61 -18.17 6.38
N LEU A 40 -9.38 -18.22 6.89
CA LEU A 40 -8.70 -19.50 7.17
C LEU A 40 -9.44 -20.27 8.26
N ASP A 41 -9.84 -19.61 9.34
CA ASP A 41 -10.67 -20.21 10.38
C ASP A 41 -12.01 -20.69 9.81
N ALA A 42 -12.70 -19.83 9.04
CA ALA A 42 -13.96 -20.18 8.40
C ALA A 42 -13.83 -21.44 7.53
N LYS A 43 -12.75 -21.54 6.75
CA LYS A 43 -12.46 -22.73 5.94
C LYS A 43 -12.19 -23.97 6.81
N ALA A 44 -11.48 -23.82 7.93
CA ALA A 44 -11.19 -24.94 8.84
C ALA A 44 -12.45 -25.53 9.49
N TYR A 45 -13.51 -24.72 9.64
CA TYR A 45 -14.79 -25.12 10.24
C TYR A 45 -15.93 -25.25 9.21
N ASP A 46 -15.62 -25.33 7.91
CA ASP A 46 -16.58 -25.41 6.81
C ASP A 46 -17.67 -24.32 6.84
N TYR A 47 -17.34 -23.13 7.36
CA TYR A 47 -18.22 -21.99 7.44
C TYR A 47 -18.24 -21.25 6.09
N SER A 48 -19.42 -21.17 5.47
CA SER A 48 -19.60 -20.52 4.18
C SER A 48 -19.88 -19.02 4.32
N HIS A 49 -19.21 -18.20 3.52
CA HIS A 49 -19.44 -16.76 3.41
C HIS A 49 -19.16 -16.27 1.99
N HIS A 50 -19.71 -15.09 1.67
CA HIS A 50 -19.41 -14.42 0.41
C HIS A 50 -18.27 -13.42 0.62
N GLU A 51 -17.12 -13.66 -0.01
CA GLU A 51 -15.88 -12.91 0.24
C GLU A 51 -16.03 -11.41 -0.11
N GLN A 52 -16.50 -11.10 -1.32
CA GLN A 52 -16.62 -9.71 -1.79
C GLN A 52 -17.62 -8.89 -0.96
N THR A 53 -18.88 -9.34 -0.87
CA THR A 53 -19.91 -8.63 -0.12
C THR A 53 -19.62 -8.62 1.39
N GLY A 54 -19.04 -9.70 1.91
CA GLY A 54 -18.64 -9.85 3.31
C GLY A 54 -17.57 -8.84 3.72
N PHE A 55 -16.52 -8.73 2.91
CA PHE A 55 -15.42 -7.77 3.10
C PHE A 55 -15.91 -6.32 2.97
N VAL A 56 -16.58 -5.99 1.86
CA VAL A 56 -17.05 -4.61 1.60
C VAL A 56 -18.01 -4.11 2.67
N LYS A 57 -18.92 -4.97 3.16
CA LYS A 57 -19.86 -4.62 4.26
C LYS A 57 -19.19 -4.41 5.62
N ARG A 58 -17.90 -4.66 5.75
CA ARG A 58 -17.13 -4.55 7.00
C ARG A 58 -16.08 -3.45 6.96
N LEU A 59 -15.88 -2.80 5.81
CA LEU A 59 -15.04 -1.61 5.68
C LEU A 59 -15.66 -0.40 6.38
N GLU A 60 -14.82 0.56 6.74
CA GLU A 60 -15.22 1.87 7.22
C GLU A 60 -16.19 2.56 6.23
N PRO A 61 -17.16 3.36 6.69
CA PRO A 61 -18.21 3.91 5.82
C PRO A 61 -17.68 4.66 4.59
N HIS A 62 -16.66 5.49 4.76
CA HIS A 62 -16.08 6.24 3.63
C HIS A 62 -15.42 5.31 2.60
N LEU A 63 -14.75 4.25 3.08
CA LEU A 63 -14.00 3.34 2.23
C LEU A 63 -14.95 2.38 1.52
N ARG A 64 -15.97 1.90 2.24
CA ARG A 64 -17.07 1.11 1.69
C ARG A 64 -17.73 1.81 0.50
N GLN A 65 -18.08 3.08 0.65
CA GLN A 65 -18.72 3.84 -0.43
C GLN A 65 -17.81 3.93 -1.65
N ARG A 66 -16.53 4.29 -1.45
CA ARG A 66 -15.51 4.36 -2.51
C ARG A 66 -15.37 3.04 -3.26
N VAL A 67 -15.22 1.94 -2.53
CA VAL A 67 -15.04 0.59 -3.09
C VAL A 67 -16.31 0.13 -3.81
N GLN A 68 -17.50 0.39 -3.27
CA GLN A 68 -18.77 0.10 -3.94
C GLN A 68 -18.89 0.84 -5.27
N THR A 69 -18.55 2.13 -5.31
CA THR A 69 -18.50 2.89 -6.57
C THR A 69 -17.54 2.24 -7.57
N ALA A 70 -16.33 1.87 -7.13
CA ALA A 70 -15.36 1.21 -8.01
C ALA A 70 -15.89 -0.13 -8.56
N ILE A 71 -16.54 -0.95 -7.72
CA ILE A 71 -17.16 -2.21 -8.12
C ILE A 71 -18.24 -1.96 -9.19
N SER A 72 -19.15 -1.01 -8.95
CA SER A 72 -20.20 -0.68 -9.91
C SER A 72 -19.63 -0.15 -11.23
N THR A 73 -18.61 0.70 -11.18
CA THR A 73 -17.92 1.20 -12.38
C THR A 73 -17.30 0.06 -13.17
N ALA A 74 -16.62 -0.87 -12.51
CA ALA A 74 -15.95 -1.99 -13.16
C ALA A 74 -16.96 -2.94 -13.85
N VAL A 75 -18.10 -3.21 -13.19
CA VAL A 75 -19.22 -3.97 -13.77
C VAL A 75 -19.79 -3.28 -15.01
N ASN A 76 -20.02 -1.96 -14.95
CA ASN A 76 -20.55 -1.18 -16.09
C ASN A 76 -19.58 -1.16 -17.29
N LEU A 77 -18.28 -1.27 -17.04
CA LEU A 77 -17.26 -1.38 -18.08
C LEU A 77 -17.08 -2.82 -18.60
N GLY A 78 -17.88 -3.78 -18.14
CA GLY A 78 -17.79 -5.19 -18.53
C GLY A 78 -16.62 -5.95 -17.90
N HIS A 79 -16.00 -5.40 -16.86
CA HIS A 79 -14.83 -5.95 -16.18
C HIS A 79 -15.10 -6.10 -14.69
N PRO A 80 -15.90 -7.09 -14.25
CA PRO A 80 -16.19 -7.27 -12.81
C PRO A 80 -14.90 -7.57 -12.03
N MET A 81 -14.71 -6.88 -10.90
CA MET A 81 -13.53 -7.10 -10.06
C MET A 81 -13.65 -8.40 -9.25
N ASN A 82 -12.56 -9.17 -9.19
CA ASN A 82 -12.44 -10.31 -8.28
C ASN A 82 -12.19 -9.83 -6.83
N PHE A 83 -12.15 -10.76 -5.87
CA PHE A 83 -11.95 -10.40 -4.45
C PHE A 83 -10.62 -9.68 -4.19
N GLU A 84 -9.53 -10.14 -4.78
CA GLU A 84 -8.19 -9.56 -4.62
C GLU A 84 -8.14 -8.11 -5.15
N GLN A 85 -8.72 -7.86 -6.32
CA GLN A 85 -8.83 -6.52 -6.90
C GLN A 85 -9.66 -5.57 -6.03
N ILE A 86 -10.74 -6.07 -5.43
CA ILE A 86 -11.55 -5.30 -4.47
C ILE A 86 -10.73 -4.95 -3.22
N ALA A 87 -9.98 -5.91 -2.69
CA ALA A 87 -9.11 -5.69 -1.53
C ALA A 87 -8.01 -4.67 -1.83
N MET A 88 -7.32 -4.80 -2.98
CA MET A 88 -6.32 -3.83 -3.43
C MET A 88 -6.91 -2.43 -3.61
N CYS A 89 -8.09 -2.32 -4.23
CA CYS A 89 -8.78 -1.05 -4.37
C CYS A 89 -9.03 -0.38 -3.01
N ALA A 90 -9.46 -1.16 -2.01
CA ALA A 90 -9.68 -0.66 -0.65
C ALA A 90 -8.37 -0.18 0.00
N ILE A 91 -7.28 -0.94 -0.15
CA ILE A 91 -5.96 -0.59 0.41
C ILE A 91 -5.40 0.68 -0.25
N ASP A 92 -5.54 0.81 -1.57
CA ASP A 92 -5.09 1.99 -2.30
C ASP A 92 -5.91 3.24 -1.94
N ASP A 93 -7.24 3.13 -1.84
CA ASP A 93 -8.09 4.25 -1.41
C ASP A 93 -7.79 4.69 0.02
N ASP A 94 -7.53 3.77 0.94
CA ASP A 94 -7.11 4.08 2.31
C ASP A 94 -5.72 4.75 2.36
N CYS A 95 -4.75 4.23 1.62
CA CYS A 95 -3.42 4.85 1.51
C CYS A 95 -3.51 6.27 0.94
N ARG A 96 -4.32 6.48 -0.10
CA ARG A 96 -4.59 7.82 -0.66
C ARG A 96 -5.20 8.72 0.41
N HIS A 97 -6.24 8.26 1.10
CA HIS A 97 -6.91 9.05 2.13
C HIS A 97 -5.99 9.43 3.30
N GLN A 98 -5.15 8.50 3.75
CA GLN A 98 -4.14 8.75 4.79
C GLN A 98 -3.08 9.75 4.35
N ASN A 99 -2.61 9.67 3.10
CA ASN A 99 -1.70 10.66 2.54
C ASN A 99 -2.34 12.05 2.47
N TYR A 100 -3.61 12.15 2.04
CA TYR A 100 -4.34 13.43 2.09
C TYR A 100 -4.51 13.96 3.51
N ARG A 101 -4.82 13.10 4.49
CA ARG A 101 -4.88 13.51 5.90
C ARG A 101 -3.54 13.96 6.44
N GLY A 102 -2.44 13.30 6.07
CA GLY A 102 -1.08 13.68 6.44
C GLY A 102 -0.61 14.98 5.76
N MET A 103 -1.20 15.34 4.61
CA MET A 103 -0.95 16.59 3.90
C MET A 103 -1.87 17.74 4.33
N ASN A 104 -2.79 17.57 5.28
CA ASN A 104 -3.66 18.64 5.83
C ASN A 104 -2.91 19.76 6.61
N GLY A 105 -1.64 19.99 6.31
CA GLY A 105 -0.94 21.27 6.52
C GLY A 105 -0.87 22.15 5.26
N VAL A 106 -1.29 21.65 4.09
CA VAL A 106 -1.30 22.39 2.82
C VAL A 106 -2.60 22.07 2.08
N SER A 107 -3.47 23.07 1.98
CA SER A 107 -4.79 22.98 1.35
C SER A 107 -4.69 22.67 -0.14
N CYS A 108 -4.72 21.40 -0.51
CA CYS A 108 -5.07 20.98 -1.87
C CYS A 108 -6.18 19.94 -1.78
N ALA A 109 -7.33 20.27 -2.39
CA ALA A 109 -8.50 19.42 -2.40
C ALA A 109 -8.14 18.01 -2.90
N PRO A 110 -8.72 16.94 -2.34
CA PRO A 110 -8.49 15.59 -2.86
C PRO A 110 -8.96 15.55 -4.32
N PRO A 111 -8.14 15.04 -5.26
CA PRO A 111 -8.53 14.87 -6.64
C PRO A 111 -9.71 13.92 -6.63
N GLN A 112 -10.84 14.45 -7.07
CA GLN A 112 -12.02 13.66 -7.39
C GLN A 112 -11.54 12.58 -8.36
N ALA A 113 -11.87 11.32 -8.05
CA ALA A 113 -11.50 10.16 -8.86
C ALA A 113 -11.95 10.42 -10.30
N SER A 114 -11.01 10.85 -11.12
CA SER A 114 -11.20 11.00 -12.56
C SER A 114 -11.13 9.58 -13.10
N THR A 115 -12.26 9.06 -13.55
CA THR A 115 -12.36 7.76 -14.20
C THR A 115 -11.59 7.82 -15.53
N SER A 116 -10.30 7.53 -15.50
CA SER A 116 -9.50 7.27 -16.69
C SER A 116 -8.22 6.51 -16.31
N ALA A 117 -7.95 5.46 -17.09
CA ALA A 117 -6.71 4.70 -17.17
C ALA A 117 -6.40 3.68 -16.06
N TYR A 118 -7.08 2.53 -16.11
CA TYR A 118 -6.32 1.28 -16.10
C TYR A 118 -5.81 1.08 -17.53
N GLN A 119 -4.56 1.43 -17.78
CA GLN A 119 -3.86 0.96 -18.96
C GLN A 119 -2.45 0.61 -18.53
N SER A 120 -2.18 -0.69 -18.51
CA SER A 120 -0.82 -1.21 -18.37
C SER A 120 -0.02 -0.77 -19.58
N GLY A 121 1.06 -0.04 -19.34
CA GLY A 121 2.02 0.37 -20.36
C GLY A 121 3.30 0.85 -19.71
N SER A 122 4.36 0.05 -19.85
CA SER A 122 5.72 0.38 -19.46
C SER A 122 6.25 1.61 -20.21
N SER A 123 7.16 2.34 -19.55
CA SER A 123 8.10 3.36 -20.06
C SER A 123 7.66 4.82 -19.93
N GLY A 124 8.37 5.57 -19.09
CA GLY A 124 8.29 7.03 -19.05
C GLY A 124 8.61 7.64 -17.70
N VAL A 125 9.87 7.56 -17.27
CA VAL A 125 10.38 8.32 -16.12
C VAL A 125 10.34 9.81 -16.47
N GLN A 126 9.37 10.57 -15.94
CA GLN A 126 9.46 12.03 -15.85
C GLN A 126 9.83 12.41 -14.42
N ARG A 127 11.09 12.84 -14.25
CA ARG A 127 11.62 13.42 -13.02
C ARG A 127 11.32 14.92 -13.06
N THR A 128 10.44 15.40 -12.21
CA THR A 128 10.34 16.83 -11.90
C THR A 128 11.42 17.18 -10.87
N HIS A 129 12.19 18.22 -11.16
CA HIS A 129 13.23 18.73 -10.26
C HIS A 129 12.57 19.53 -9.12
N GLY A 130 12.66 19.01 -7.90
CA GLY A 130 12.31 19.71 -6.67
C GLY A 130 13.57 19.99 -5.85
N SER A 131 14.07 21.22 -5.93
CA SER A 131 15.04 21.77 -4.97
C SER A 131 14.41 21.88 -3.59
N GLY A 132 15.10 21.39 -2.57
CA GLY A 132 14.68 21.50 -1.18
C GLY A 132 15.81 21.13 -0.24
N ASN A 133 16.70 22.09 0.01
CA ASN A 133 17.55 22.09 1.19
C ASN A 133 16.64 22.12 2.43
N GLN A 134 16.79 21.14 3.33
CA GLN A 134 16.78 21.42 4.77
C GLN A 134 17.26 20.22 5.59
N ALA A 135 18.21 20.54 6.45
CA ALA A 135 18.88 19.67 7.39
C ALA A 135 17.89 19.04 8.38
N GLY A 136 17.99 17.73 8.56
CA GLY A 136 17.29 17.00 9.61
C GLY A 136 17.93 15.63 9.76
N LYS A 137 18.82 15.49 10.74
CA LYS A 137 19.43 14.21 11.16
C LYS A 137 18.35 13.29 11.73
N LYS A 138 17.57 12.64 10.88
CA LYS A 138 16.76 11.47 11.23
C LYS A 138 17.56 10.24 10.79
N LYS A 139 17.78 9.30 11.70
CA LYS A 139 18.52 8.06 11.39
C LYS A 139 17.73 7.34 10.29
N ALA A 140 18.21 7.43 9.06
CA ALA A 140 17.55 6.84 7.91
C ALA A 140 17.53 5.32 8.13
N ASP A 141 16.35 4.75 8.09
CA ASP A 141 16.21 3.30 8.05
C ASP A 141 16.79 2.79 6.72
N TYR A 142 18.03 2.30 6.78
CA TYR A 142 18.76 1.79 5.62
C TYR A 142 18.13 0.51 5.05
N SER A 143 17.16 -0.09 5.75
CA SER A 143 16.40 -1.26 5.29
C SER A 143 15.51 -0.93 4.08
N VAL A 144 14.94 0.29 4.03
CA VAL A 144 13.94 0.68 3.03
C VAL A 144 14.56 1.30 1.77
N ARG A 145 15.83 1.75 1.82
CA ARG A 145 16.49 2.40 0.69
C ARG A 145 17.19 1.38 -0.22
N ASN A 146 16.99 1.52 -1.53
CA ASN A 146 17.81 0.86 -2.54
C ASN A 146 19.18 1.52 -2.67
N CYS A 147 20.21 0.70 -2.81
CA CYS A 147 21.58 1.11 -3.06
C CYS A 147 21.71 1.78 -4.43
N TYR A 148 22.29 2.98 -4.50
CA TYR A 148 22.51 3.68 -5.78
C TYR A 148 23.62 3.06 -6.63
N ASN A 149 24.43 2.18 -6.03
CA ASN A 149 25.46 1.46 -6.75
C ASN A 149 24.90 0.23 -7.49
N CYS A 150 24.23 -0.68 -6.78
CA CYS A 150 23.78 -1.97 -7.33
C CYS A 150 22.26 -2.12 -7.50
N GLY A 151 21.45 -1.20 -6.95
CA GLY A 151 19.99 -1.23 -7.02
C GLY A 151 19.30 -2.10 -5.96
N GLU A 152 20.04 -2.90 -5.20
CA GLU A 152 19.48 -3.79 -4.17
C GLU A 152 19.10 -3.02 -2.89
N GLY A 153 18.04 -3.48 -2.21
CA GLY A 153 17.59 -2.94 -0.93
C GLY A 153 18.46 -3.38 0.26
N GLY A 154 18.22 -2.78 1.42
CA GLY A 154 18.88 -3.15 2.68
C GLY A 154 20.21 -2.45 2.96
N HIS A 155 20.72 -1.63 2.04
CA HIS A 155 21.94 -0.83 2.24
C HIS A 155 22.01 0.37 1.29
N ILE A 156 22.89 1.32 1.57
CA ILE A 156 23.21 2.46 0.69
C ILE A 156 24.57 2.28 0.02
N SER A 157 24.87 3.06 -1.03
CA SER A 157 26.12 2.94 -1.81
C SER A 157 27.40 2.96 -0.96
N ALA A 158 27.39 3.69 0.16
CA ALA A 158 28.52 3.76 1.09
C ALA A 158 28.82 2.43 1.81
N ARG A 159 27.88 1.49 1.82
CA ARG A 159 27.99 0.16 2.46
C ARG A 159 27.83 -0.97 1.45
N CYS A 160 27.94 -0.68 0.15
CA CYS A 160 27.84 -1.68 -0.90
C CYS A 160 29.16 -2.45 -1.03
N THR A 161 29.08 -3.77 -1.09
CA THR A 161 30.25 -4.66 -1.29
C THR A 161 30.56 -4.89 -2.78
N LYS A 162 29.65 -4.51 -3.68
CA LYS A 162 29.85 -4.60 -5.14
C LYS A 162 30.76 -3.48 -5.65
N PRO A 163 31.51 -3.70 -6.73
CA PRO A 163 32.33 -2.65 -7.35
C PRO A 163 31.46 -1.45 -7.74
N LYS A 164 32.07 -0.26 -7.74
CA LYS A 164 31.38 0.98 -8.09
C LYS A 164 30.95 0.94 -9.56
N SER A 165 29.70 1.27 -9.82
CA SER A 165 29.17 1.44 -11.17
C SER A 165 29.67 2.75 -11.79
N ASP A 166 29.70 2.81 -13.11
CA ASP A 166 30.06 4.02 -13.87
C ASP A 166 29.21 5.22 -13.47
N ARG A 167 27.95 4.99 -13.08
CA ARG A 167 27.05 6.04 -12.58
C ARG A 167 27.53 6.60 -11.24
N GLN A 168 27.96 5.74 -10.31
CA GLN A 168 28.47 6.15 -9.01
C GLN A 168 29.82 6.87 -9.14
N LEU A 169 30.70 6.39 -10.01
CA LEU A 169 32.00 7.04 -10.31
C LEU A 169 31.80 8.48 -10.83
N LYS A 170 30.89 8.68 -11.80
CA LYS A 170 30.57 10.02 -12.32
C LYS A 170 30.02 10.96 -11.26
N TYR A 171 29.18 10.46 -10.36
CA TYR A 171 28.64 11.27 -9.27
C TYR A 171 29.75 11.70 -8.30
N GLU A 172 30.64 10.79 -7.92
CA GLU A 172 31.77 11.10 -7.03
C GLU A 172 32.73 12.11 -7.65
N THR A 173 33.02 12.00 -8.95
CA THR A 173 33.83 13.00 -9.67
C THR A 173 33.16 14.38 -9.65
N ASN A 174 31.85 14.44 -9.87
CA ASN A 174 31.10 15.71 -9.84
C ASN A 174 31.02 16.32 -8.43
N VAL A 175 30.90 15.50 -7.39
CA VAL A 175 30.92 15.96 -5.99
C VAL A 175 32.31 16.46 -5.58
N ALA A 176 33.38 15.78 -6.02
CA ALA A 176 34.75 16.22 -5.80
C ALA A 176 35.03 17.57 -6.51
N ALA A 177 34.53 17.75 -7.74
CA ALA A 177 34.60 19.01 -8.45
C ALA A 177 33.79 20.13 -7.77
N ALA A 178 32.63 19.81 -7.18
CA ALA A 178 31.83 20.79 -6.43
C ALA A 178 32.48 21.19 -5.09
N SER A 179 33.20 20.28 -4.43
CA SER A 179 33.83 20.53 -3.12
C SER A 179 35.10 21.39 -3.21
N THR A 180 35.79 21.37 -4.35
CA THR A 180 37.01 22.18 -4.56
C THR A 180 36.71 23.67 -4.78
N ASN A 181 35.51 24.03 -5.24
CA ASN A 181 35.07 25.43 -5.39
C ASN A 181 34.77 26.14 -4.05
N SER A 182 34.72 25.44 -2.92
CA SER A 182 34.37 26.02 -1.61
C SER A 182 35.58 26.32 -0.71
N LEU A 183 36.81 26.07 -1.16
CA LEU A 183 38.04 26.26 -0.37
C LEU A 183 38.92 27.43 -0.86
N ASN A 184 38.53 28.14 -1.92
CA ASN A 184 39.25 29.31 -2.46
C ASN A 184 38.40 30.61 -2.45
N ALA A 185 37.44 30.72 -1.52
CA ALA A 185 36.67 31.96 -1.29
C ALA A 185 37.03 32.56 0.08
#